data_AF-A0A7W8G228-F1
#
_entry.id   AF-A0A7W8G228-F1
#
_cell.length_a   1.000
_cell.length_b   1.000
_cell.length_c   1.000
_cell.angle_alpha   90.00
_cell.angle_beta   90.00
_cell.angle_gamma   90.00
#
_symmetry.space_group_name_H-M   'P 1'
#
loop_
_entity.id
_entity.type
_entity.pdbx_description
1 polymer ?
#
loop_
_entity_poly.entity_id
_entity_poly.type
_entity_poly.pdbx_seq_one_letter_code
_entity_poly.pdbx_strand_id
1 'polypeptide(L)'
;MTRLVFVRLLLPLAALCLPFPLHAGIALPPVVLTVGNTGNCDHNTIQDAIDAAPASGSAVIRISNNVAHSNQALTIVDRNIELRGGYPGCDLAPADPDARTTLRGSGGSSVVLIDASGDPRTVILRNLVIRDGGSSDPLTEYGGGVRVNGLAQVEIRNSHIADNESHEGGGIAISGIEAQLLLDDGAIVGAVDGLAGNRAVPNGIASVLGGGIACRNATVELRDARVRNNTSAGDGGGLYASACTLLIEPRPDYVEGSNGANGFATFFQNHADINGGAIRAHNGLVFWRSSEPGGHFGGRASGNTADNSGGALHLTGPAMQFVADWVRLEANDAPNAGGAVYLDDDARFSLRGTAGMRCDYATCPGIVESNFDPPSSSAGGGAIYAVGGSDVSLSRALLANNIGLSGSAVLASGEGTRLTLRHVLVHRNFLAQDDSLDSPIDLLGGADGTLIHVTMSTNVRVDSDTLYAPVASSVLVSGAGSSALLFNSIFTDDGVQTVRTLNGGAATGSCLLSHESASVSGVTIGDPQYVDPLGSAPDFTPGPTSPALDRCETAETFPMAPLPDFTGRTRPIDLPPSFDGDASFDMGAIERQREVLFADGFELPMF
;
A
#
# COMPACT_ATOMS: atom_id res chain seq x y z
N MET A 1 -30.07 4.18 -30.32
CA MET A 1 -29.37 4.56 -31.56
C MET A 1 -28.53 5.78 -31.22
N THR A 2 -27.21 5.77 -31.06
CA THR A 2 -26.13 4.87 -31.50
C THR A 2 -25.01 5.08 -30.45
N ARG A 3 -24.65 4.05 -29.67
CA ARG A 3 -23.58 4.16 -28.67
C ARG A 3 -22.22 4.08 -29.38
N LEU A 4 -21.48 5.18 -29.36
CA LEU A 4 -20.11 5.27 -29.87
C LEU A 4 -19.18 4.57 -28.88
N VAL A 5 -18.75 3.36 -29.20
CA VAL A 5 -17.74 2.63 -28.45
C VAL A 5 -16.37 3.19 -28.84
N PHE A 6 -15.76 3.99 -27.96
CA PHE A 6 -14.35 4.38 -28.09
C PHE A 6 -13.47 3.17 -27.73
N VAL A 7 -13.20 2.32 -28.71
CA VAL A 7 -12.10 1.35 -28.63
C VAL A 7 -10.80 2.15 -28.78
N ARG A 8 -10.12 2.45 -27.67
CA ARG A 8 -8.71 2.84 -27.71
C ARG A 8 -7.90 1.61 -28.10
N LEU A 9 -7.67 1.47 -29.41
CA LEU A 9 -6.75 0.51 -29.98
C LEU A 9 -5.33 0.86 -29.49
N LEU A 10 -4.80 0.09 -28.54
CA LEU A 10 -3.37 0.04 -28.25
C LEU A 10 -2.68 -0.58 -29.48
N LEU A 11 -2.29 0.27 -30.43
CA LEU A 11 -1.35 -0.12 -31.47
C LEU A 11 0.02 -0.39 -30.79
N PRO A 12 0.63 -1.57 -30.98
CA PRO A 12 2.02 -1.74 -30.65
C PRO A 12 2.81 -0.86 -31.61
N LEU A 13 3.46 0.16 -31.08
CA LEU A 13 4.44 0.95 -31.80
C LEU A 13 5.62 0.02 -32.12
N ALA A 14 5.56 -0.66 -33.27
CA ALA A 14 6.67 -1.43 -33.79
C ALA A 14 7.79 -0.43 -34.14
N ALA A 15 8.71 -0.24 -33.20
CA ALA A 15 9.90 0.56 -33.39
C ALA A 15 10.70 -0.02 -34.56
N LEU A 16 10.80 0.76 -35.64
CA LEU A 16 11.67 0.49 -36.77
C LEU A 16 13.12 0.57 -36.26
N CYS A 17 13.66 -0.57 -35.82
CA CYS A 17 15.00 -0.69 -35.28
C CYS A 17 16.03 -0.58 -36.43
N LEU A 18 16.42 0.66 -36.76
CA LEU A 18 17.61 0.91 -37.57
C LEU A 18 18.85 0.53 -36.74
N PRO A 19 19.79 -0.25 -37.27
CA PRO A 19 21.01 -0.61 -36.55
C PRO A 19 21.90 0.62 -36.42
N PHE A 20 21.79 1.34 -35.30
CA PHE A 20 22.85 2.25 -34.88
C PHE A 20 24.08 1.40 -34.54
N PRO A 21 25.28 1.72 -35.06
CA PRO A 21 26.50 1.06 -34.64
C PRO A 21 26.70 1.34 -33.15
N LEU A 22 26.39 0.34 -32.32
CA LEU A 22 26.78 0.26 -30.91
C LEU A 22 28.32 0.36 -30.86
N HIS A 23 28.81 1.58 -30.74
CA HIS A 23 30.15 1.82 -30.26
C HIS A 23 30.13 1.41 -28.80
N ALA A 24 30.52 0.17 -28.52
CA ALA A 24 30.88 -0.28 -27.18
C ALA A 24 32.10 0.52 -26.75
N GLY A 25 31.87 1.74 -26.27
CA GLY A 25 32.88 2.54 -25.60
C GLY A 25 33.35 1.74 -24.39
N ILE A 26 34.66 1.49 -24.32
CA ILE A 26 35.26 0.85 -23.16
C ILE A 26 34.97 1.75 -21.96
N ALA A 27 34.11 1.31 -21.05
CA ALA A 27 33.86 2.02 -19.80
C ALA A 27 35.16 2.03 -19.00
N LEU A 28 35.74 3.22 -18.80
CA LEU A 28 36.90 3.37 -17.93
C LEU A 28 36.52 2.91 -16.51
N PRO A 29 37.43 2.20 -15.80
CA PRO A 29 37.17 1.82 -14.42
C PRO A 29 36.94 3.09 -13.57
N PRO A 30 36.11 3.02 -12.51
CA PRO A 30 35.86 4.16 -11.66
C PRO A 30 37.14 4.61 -10.95
N VAL A 31 37.32 5.93 -10.84
CA VAL A 31 38.39 6.52 -10.02
C VAL A 31 38.05 6.24 -8.55
N VAL A 32 39.01 5.72 -7.77
CA VAL A 32 38.82 5.50 -6.33
C VAL A 32 39.51 6.63 -5.57
N LEU A 33 38.76 7.32 -4.72
CA LEU A 33 39.26 8.36 -3.82
C LEU A 33 38.96 7.94 -2.37
N THR A 34 39.83 8.32 -1.44
CA THR A 34 39.71 7.96 -0.02
C THR A 34 39.66 9.21 0.87
N VAL A 35 38.83 9.16 1.91
CA VAL A 35 38.61 10.27 2.84
C VAL A 35 38.84 9.84 4.28
N GLY A 36 39.68 10.58 5.01
CA GLY A 36 39.98 10.34 6.42
C GLY A 36 41.05 11.30 6.96
N ASN A 37 41.49 11.09 8.20
CA ASN A 37 42.50 11.95 8.85
C ASN A 37 43.93 11.39 8.86
N THR A 38 44.16 10.22 8.24
CA THR A 38 45.49 9.59 8.18
C THR A 38 46.24 10.04 6.94
N GLY A 39 47.57 10.10 7.02
CA GLY A 39 48.43 10.54 5.89
C GLY A 39 48.40 9.66 4.63
N ASN A 40 47.61 8.57 4.63
CA ASN A 40 47.39 7.70 3.48
C ASN A 40 46.03 7.95 2.78
N CYS A 41 45.23 8.91 3.24
CA CYS A 41 44.00 9.29 2.56
C CYS A 41 44.29 10.32 1.47
N ASP A 42 43.56 10.24 0.35
CA ASP A 42 43.68 11.21 -0.75
C ASP A 42 43.17 12.59 -0.32
N HIS A 43 42.12 12.63 0.52
CA HIS A 43 41.46 13.84 0.98
C HIS A 43 41.15 13.82 2.47
N ASN A 44 41.14 15.01 3.09
CA ASN A 44 40.76 15.19 4.50
C ASN A 44 39.25 15.44 4.69
N THR A 45 38.55 15.88 3.64
CA THR A 45 37.10 16.13 3.67
C THR A 45 36.41 15.42 2.52
N ILE A 46 35.11 15.13 2.70
CA ILE A 46 34.31 14.47 1.67
C ILE A 46 34.07 15.41 0.48
N GLN A 47 33.85 16.70 0.75
CA GLN A 47 33.65 17.69 -0.32
C GLN A 47 34.89 17.83 -1.21
N ASP A 48 36.11 17.87 -0.64
CA ASP A 48 37.33 17.93 -1.46
C ASP A 48 37.46 16.72 -2.40
N ALA A 49 37.03 15.53 -1.95
CA ALA A 49 37.01 14.33 -2.79
C ALA A 49 35.93 14.39 -3.88
N ILE A 50 34.75 14.96 -3.58
CA ILE A 50 33.69 15.19 -4.58
C ILE A 50 34.19 16.17 -5.65
N ASP A 51 34.84 17.25 -5.24
CA ASP A 51 35.36 18.29 -6.14
C ASP A 51 36.49 17.74 -7.02
N ALA A 52 37.32 16.85 -6.47
CA ALA A 52 38.42 16.18 -7.17
C ALA A 52 38.00 15.01 -8.08
N ALA A 53 36.77 14.49 -7.94
CA ALA A 53 36.24 13.48 -8.85
C ALA A 53 36.31 13.98 -10.30
N PRO A 54 36.34 13.11 -11.32
CA PRO A 54 36.31 13.57 -12.70
C PRO A 54 34.91 14.07 -13.09
N ALA A 55 34.84 15.10 -13.93
CA ALA A 55 33.56 15.61 -14.45
C ALA A 55 32.91 14.63 -15.46
N SER A 56 33.73 13.80 -16.12
CA SER A 56 33.30 12.71 -16.99
C SER A 56 33.80 11.37 -16.45
N GLY A 57 32.99 10.31 -16.60
CA GLY A 57 33.26 9.02 -15.97
C GLY A 57 32.57 8.87 -14.61
N SER A 58 33.09 7.97 -13.77
CA SER A 58 32.55 7.67 -12.44
C SER A 58 33.65 7.63 -11.38
N ALA A 59 33.30 7.96 -10.14
CA ALA A 59 34.17 7.85 -8.98
C ALA A 59 33.52 7.09 -7.83
N VAL A 60 34.35 6.39 -7.05
CA VAL A 60 33.97 5.78 -5.77
C VAL A 60 34.77 6.46 -4.67
N ILE A 61 34.08 7.15 -3.77
CA ILE A 61 34.66 7.84 -2.62
C ILE A 61 34.47 6.95 -1.39
N ARG A 62 35.56 6.40 -0.87
CA ARG A 62 35.60 5.54 0.31
C ARG A 62 35.81 6.39 1.55
N ILE A 63 34.83 6.38 2.44
CA ILE A 63 34.78 7.24 3.61
C ILE A 63 35.15 6.43 4.85
N SER A 64 36.20 6.85 5.54
CA SER A 64 36.70 6.14 6.72
C SER A 64 36.11 6.64 8.04
N ASN A 65 36.01 5.73 9.01
CA ASN A 65 35.53 5.95 10.37
C ASN A 65 36.65 6.36 11.34
N ASN A 66 37.86 6.64 10.85
CA ASN A 66 38.99 7.09 11.69
C ASN A 66 38.90 8.58 12.07
N VAL A 67 37.92 9.30 11.52
CA VAL A 67 37.60 10.70 11.79
C VAL A 67 36.09 10.87 11.87
N ALA A 68 35.64 11.84 12.68
CA ALA A 68 34.23 12.21 12.74
C ALA A 68 33.86 13.13 11.56
N HIS A 69 32.80 12.79 10.82
CA HIS A 69 32.28 13.60 9.71
C HIS A 69 31.09 14.45 10.18
N SER A 70 31.38 15.50 10.94
CA SER A 70 30.40 16.46 11.48
C SER A 70 30.26 17.72 10.63
N ASN A 71 29.14 18.43 10.76
CA ASN A 71 28.83 19.66 10.02
C ASN A 71 28.91 19.49 8.49
N GLN A 72 28.40 18.36 8.00
CA GLN A 72 28.40 18.05 6.58
C GLN A 72 27.29 18.82 5.84
N ALA A 73 27.63 19.37 4.68
CA ALA A 73 26.74 20.03 3.73
C ALA A 73 27.27 19.74 2.32
N LEU A 74 27.18 18.47 1.91
CA LEU A 74 27.81 17.96 0.70
C LEU A 74 27.02 18.37 -0.53
N THR A 75 27.72 18.81 -1.57
CA THR A 75 27.10 19.22 -2.84
C THR A 75 27.71 18.43 -3.99
N ILE A 76 26.88 17.65 -4.67
CA ILE A 76 27.23 16.85 -5.85
C ILE A 76 26.51 17.47 -7.05
N VAL A 77 27.28 18.11 -7.93
CA VAL A 77 26.75 18.75 -9.15
C VAL A 77 27.30 18.03 -10.38
N ASP A 78 26.42 17.52 -11.23
CA ASP A 78 26.74 16.98 -12.56
C ASP A 78 27.82 15.89 -12.61
N ARG A 79 27.83 15.00 -11.61
CA ARG A 79 28.84 13.93 -11.47
C ARG A 79 28.23 12.56 -11.21
N ASN A 80 28.92 11.50 -11.67
CA ASN A 80 28.58 10.13 -11.29
C ASN A 80 29.47 9.69 -10.11
N ILE A 81 28.89 9.54 -8.92
CA ILE A 81 29.64 9.30 -7.68
C ILE A 81 28.98 8.22 -6.85
N GLU A 82 29.78 7.31 -6.31
CA GLU A 82 29.39 6.47 -5.18
C GLU A 82 30.07 6.98 -3.90
N LEU A 83 29.29 7.42 -2.91
CA LEU A 83 29.75 7.64 -1.54
C LEU A 83 29.58 6.36 -0.74
N ARG A 84 30.69 5.76 -0.29
CA ARG A 84 30.67 4.47 0.40
C ARG A 84 31.32 4.55 1.78
N GLY A 85 30.53 4.34 2.82
CA GLY A 85 30.99 4.29 4.21
C GLY A 85 31.44 2.90 4.68
N GLY A 86 31.75 2.80 5.97
CA GLY A 86 32.09 1.56 6.67
C GLY A 86 33.58 1.22 6.75
N TYR A 87 34.44 2.06 6.17
CA TYR A 87 35.88 1.78 6.15
C TYR A 87 36.52 2.13 7.50
N PRO A 88 37.28 1.26 8.16
CA PRO A 88 37.96 1.62 9.40
C PRO A 88 39.13 2.60 9.17
N GLY A 89 39.68 2.65 7.96
CA GLY A 89 40.76 3.55 7.52
C GLY A 89 40.89 3.54 5.98
N CYS A 90 41.65 4.47 5.41
CA CYS A 90 41.71 4.68 3.95
C CYS A 90 42.30 3.50 3.15
N ASP A 91 43.22 2.72 3.73
CA ASP A 91 43.83 1.55 3.09
C ASP A 91 43.21 0.20 3.51
N LEU A 92 42.18 0.23 4.35
CA LEU A 92 41.62 -0.97 4.99
C LEU A 92 40.25 -1.28 4.43
N ALA A 93 40.03 -2.53 4.03
CA ALA A 93 38.68 -3.00 3.71
C ALA A 93 37.77 -2.91 4.94
N PRO A 94 36.45 -2.69 4.77
CA PRO A 94 35.48 -2.80 5.85
C PRO A 94 35.60 -4.16 6.54
N ALA A 95 35.67 -4.15 7.87
CA ALA A 95 35.75 -5.39 8.66
C ALA A 95 34.40 -6.12 8.74
N ASP A 96 33.31 -5.39 8.49
CA ASP A 96 31.93 -5.84 8.51
C ASP A 96 31.21 -5.24 7.28
N PRO A 97 30.52 -6.05 6.45
CA PRO A 97 29.74 -5.54 5.31
C PRO A 97 28.65 -4.54 5.71
N ASP A 98 28.16 -4.58 6.95
CA ASP A 98 27.13 -3.69 7.50
C ASP A 98 27.70 -2.50 8.30
N ALA A 99 29.03 -2.37 8.36
CA ALA A 99 29.64 -1.18 8.95
C ALA A 99 29.21 0.06 8.16
N ARG A 100 28.71 1.07 8.87
CA ARG A 100 28.29 2.35 8.28
C ARG A 100 29.20 3.49 8.73
N THR A 101 29.24 4.55 7.94
CA THR A 101 29.85 5.84 8.32
C THR A 101 28.78 6.89 8.56
N THR A 102 28.87 7.58 9.70
CA THR A 102 27.92 8.65 10.03
C THR A 102 28.34 9.96 9.37
N LEU A 103 27.45 10.50 8.53
CA LEU A 103 27.50 11.85 8.00
C LEU A 103 26.52 12.70 8.80
N ARG A 104 27.06 13.59 9.63
CA ARG A 104 26.27 14.43 10.53
C ARG A 104 26.22 15.85 9.99
N GLY A 105 25.02 16.34 9.69
CA GLY A 105 24.76 17.72 9.29
C GLY A 105 24.98 18.73 10.40
N SER A 106 24.66 19.99 10.11
CA SER A 106 24.65 21.12 11.06
C SER A 106 23.24 21.58 11.45
N GLY A 107 22.20 20.96 10.88
CA GLY A 107 20.79 21.39 10.96
C GLY A 107 20.45 22.63 10.14
N GLY A 108 21.40 23.20 9.39
CA GLY A 108 21.19 24.42 8.57
C GLY A 108 21.10 24.22 7.06
N SER A 109 21.52 23.05 6.53
CA SER A 109 21.19 22.60 5.17
C SER A 109 20.91 21.10 5.11
N SER A 110 20.49 20.61 3.93
CA SER A 110 20.57 19.18 3.59
C SER A 110 21.98 18.65 3.87
N VAL A 111 22.10 17.43 4.40
CA VAL A 111 23.42 16.79 4.56
C VAL A 111 24.05 16.51 3.20
N VAL A 112 23.23 16.06 2.25
CA VAL A 112 23.64 15.78 0.86
C VAL A 112 22.67 16.45 -0.11
N LEU A 113 23.18 17.36 -0.92
CA LEU A 113 22.52 17.95 -2.07
C LEU A 113 23.05 17.32 -3.35
N ILE A 114 22.15 16.78 -4.17
CA ILE A 114 22.42 16.26 -5.51
C ILE A 114 21.67 17.13 -6.50
N ASP A 115 22.41 17.76 -7.40
CA ASP A 115 21.86 18.61 -8.45
C ASP A 115 22.42 18.17 -9.80
N ALA A 116 21.53 17.77 -10.71
CA ALA A 116 21.90 17.30 -12.03
C ALA A 116 21.19 18.13 -13.11
N SER A 117 21.98 18.90 -13.84
CA SER A 117 21.58 19.69 -15.00
C SER A 117 22.10 19.06 -16.29
N GLY A 118 21.21 18.81 -17.26
CA GLY A 118 21.60 18.26 -18.56
C GLY A 118 21.53 16.73 -18.65
N ASP A 119 22.66 16.03 -18.72
CA ASP A 119 22.66 14.58 -18.91
C ASP A 119 22.34 13.84 -17.60
N PRO A 120 21.62 12.70 -17.64
CA PRO A 120 21.35 11.89 -16.45
C PRO A 120 22.62 11.52 -15.67
N ARG A 121 22.60 11.72 -14.35
CA ARG A 121 23.73 11.41 -13.45
C ARG A 121 23.36 10.35 -12.44
N THR A 122 24.28 9.43 -12.16
CA THR A 122 24.08 8.37 -11.15
C THR A 122 24.82 8.70 -9.87
N VAL A 123 24.10 8.79 -8.75
CA VAL A 123 24.69 8.94 -7.42
C VAL A 123 24.28 7.75 -6.54
N ILE A 124 25.26 7.10 -5.91
CA ILE A 124 25.01 5.97 -5.02
C ILE A 124 25.47 6.33 -3.60
N LEU A 125 24.57 6.21 -2.63
CA LEU A 125 24.83 6.39 -1.22
C LEU A 125 24.78 5.01 -0.54
N ARG A 126 25.93 4.52 -0.08
CA ARG A 126 26.06 3.15 0.45
C ARG A 126 26.72 3.12 1.82
N ASN A 127 26.14 2.34 2.73
CA ASN A 127 26.66 2.12 4.09
C ASN A 127 26.85 3.44 4.85
N LEU A 128 25.84 4.31 4.82
CA LEU A 128 25.87 5.62 5.47
C LEU A 128 24.79 5.76 6.53
N VAL A 129 25.06 6.54 7.57
CA VAL A 129 24.04 7.09 8.46
C VAL A 129 24.01 8.60 8.23
N ILE A 130 22.93 9.11 7.65
CA ILE A 130 22.74 10.53 7.30
C ILE A 130 21.75 11.13 8.29
N ARG A 131 22.22 12.06 9.11
CA ARG A 131 21.46 12.62 10.24
C ARG A 131 21.78 14.07 10.55
N ASP A 132 20.93 14.70 11.36
CA ASP A 132 21.03 16.08 11.82
C ASP A 132 21.14 17.08 10.66
N GLY A 133 20.54 16.75 9.52
CA GLY A 133 20.34 17.69 8.44
C GLY A 133 19.00 18.41 8.57
N GLY A 134 18.90 19.55 7.92
CA GLY A 134 17.72 20.40 7.90
C GLY A 134 18.04 21.82 7.54
N SER A 135 17.06 22.69 7.35
CA SER A 135 17.32 24.09 7.03
C SER A 135 16.54 24.97 7.99
N SER A 136 17.08 26.15 8.30
CA SER A 136 16.37 27.19 9.04
C SER A 136 15.67 28.21 8.11
N ASP A 137 15.81 28.04 6.79
CA ASP A 137 15.27 28.96 5.78
C ASP A 137 14.03 28.39 5.08
N PRO A 138 12.81 28.91 5.38
CA PRO A 138 11.52 28.41 4.89
C PRO A 138 11.42 28.18 3.39
N LEU A 139 12.18 28.93 2.60
CA LEU A 139 12.06 28.95 1.14
C LEU A 139 12.97 27.92 0.46
N THR A 140 13.88 27.29 1.21
CA THR A 140 14.88 26.36 0.68
C THR A 140 14.92 25.02 1.41
N GLU A 141 14.04 24.77 2.39
CA GLU A 141 13.98 23.53 3.18
C GLU A 141 13.35 22.37 2.38
N TYR A 142 14.20 21.62 1.70
CA TYR A 142 13.84 20.37 1.07
C TYR A 142 14.88 19.32 1.45
N GLY A 143 14.46 18.13 1.88
CA GLY A 143 15.35 16.99 2.03
C GLY A 143 16.38 17.19 3.12
N GLY A 144 15.98 17.17 4.39
CA GLY A 144 16.88 17.44 5.52
C GLY A 144 18.10 16.51 5.50
N GLY A 145 17.90 15.22 5.26
CA GLY A 145 18.99 14.29 4.99
C GLY A 145 19.55 14.44 3.57
N VAL A 146 18.70 14.16 2.57
CA VAL A 146 19.09 14.12 1.15
C VAL A 146 18.12 14.95 0.30
N ARG A 147 18.67 15.85 -0.51
CA ARG A 147 17.93 16.60 -1.51
C ARG A 147 18.38 16.22 -2.90
N VAL A 148 17.44 15.92 -3.78
CA VAL A 148 17.66 15.55 -5.17
C VAL A 148 16.89 16.50 -6.08
N ASN A 149 17.62 17.20 -6.96
CA ASN A 149 17.06 18.07 -7.98
C ASN A 149 17.55 17.66 -9.37
N GLY A 150 16.66 17.77 -10.35
CA GLY A 150 17.00 17.61 -11.76
C GLY A 150 17.16 16.15 -12.20
N LEU A 151 17.98 15.92 -13.22
CA LEU A 151 18.08 14.65 -13.94
C LEU A 151 19.03 13.67 -13.23
N ALA A 152 18.73 13.34 -11.98
CA ALA A 152 19.55 12.45 -11.15
C ALA A 152 18.88 11.09 -10.93
N GLN A 153 19.67 10.02 -11.06
CA GLN A 153 19.36 8.67 -10.62
C GLN A 153 20.12 8.42 -9.31
N VAL A 154 19.40 8.43 -8.20
CA VAL A 154 19.97 8.29 -6.87
C VAL A 154 19.62 6.92 -6.31
N GLU A 155 20.63 6.17 -5.87
CA GLU A 155 20.44 4.90 -5.18
C GLU A 155 20.91 5.02 -3.74
N ILE A 156 20.08 4.59 -2.78
CA ILE A 156 20.43 4.52 -1.37
C ILE A 156 20.39 3.05 -0.96
N ARG A 157 21.54 2.52 -0.56
CA ARG A 157 21.73 1.10 -0.26
C ARG A 157 22.32 0.91 1.12
N ASN A 158 21.74 -0.01 1.91
CA ASN A 158 22.21 -0.33 3.27
C ASN A 158 22.52 0.92 4.12
N SER A 159 21.69 1.94 4.00
CA SER A 159 21.92 3.25 4.61
C SER A 159 20.71 3.71 5.41
N HIS A 160 20.96 4.52 6.43
CA HIS A 160 19.97 5.06 7.34
C HIS A 160 19.86 6.57 7.14
N ILE A 161 18.66 7.07 6.85
CA ILE A 161 18.32 8.49 6.81
C ILE A 161 17.38 8.78 7.98
N ALA A 162 17.90 9.35 9.07
CA ALA A 162 17.20 9.46 10.34
C ALA A 162 17.55 10.76 11.07
N ASP A 163 16.69 11.21 11.98
CA ASP A 163 16.93 12.41 12.81
C ASP A 163 17.23 13.65 11.94
N ASN A 164 16.49 13.82 10.84
CA ASN A 164 16.55 14.98 9.97
C ASN A 164 15.23 15.76 10.00
N GLU A 165 15.30 17.05 9.72
CA GLU A 165 14.16 17.95 9.78
C GLU A 165 14.12 18.84 8.53
N SER A 166 12.97 19.05 7.92
CA SER A 166 12.84 19.94 6.74
C SER A 166 11.39 20.40 6.62
N HIS A 167 11.09 21.37 5.78
CA HIS A 167 9.70 21.72 5.47
C HIS A 167 9.04 20.67 4.55
N GLU A 168 9.78 20.23 3.53
CA GLU A 168 9.40 19.13 2.65
C GLU A 168 10.43 18.02 2.70
N GLY A 169 9.98 16.78 2.90
CA GLY A 169 10.86 15.61 2.90
C GLY A 169 11.85 15.66 4.05
N GLY A 170 11.38 15.48 5.29
CA GLY A 170 12.25 15.56 6.48
C GLY A 170 13.53 14.75 6.30
N GLY A 171 13.41 13.52 5.80
CA GLY A 171 14.55 12.69 5.40
C GLY A 171 15.03 12.99 3.99
N ILE A 172 14.17 12.78 2.99
CA ILE A 172 14.53 12.87 1.57
C ILE A 172 13.52 13.75 0.82
N ALA A 173 14.01 14.68 0.00
CA ALA A 173 13.20 15.35 -1.01
C ALA A 173 13.75 15.09 -2.40
N ILE A 174 12.88 14.70 -3.33
CA ILE A 174 13.21 14.50 -4.74
C ILE A 174 12.25 15.27 -5.64
N SER A 175 12.83 16.02 -6.57
CA SER A 175 12.06 16.79 -7.54
C SER A 175 12.74 16.87 -8.91
N GLY A 176 11.93 16.82 -9.96
CA GLY A 176 12.39 16.98 -11.34
C GLY A 176 11.87 15.86 -12.25
N ILE A 177 11.45 16.25 -13.45
CA ILE A 177 11.06 15.32 -14.50
C ILE A 177 12.25 14.38 -14.74
N GLU A 178 12.01 13.07 -14.72
CA GLU A 178 13.03 12.00 -14.83
C GLU A 178 14.01 11.87 -13.66
N ALA A 179 13.85 12.61 -12.57
CA ALA A 179 14.54 12.30 -11.33
C ALA A 179 14.09 10.92 -10.81
N GLN A 180 15.03 10.09 -10.37
CA GLN A 180 14.77 8.75 -9.86
C GLN A 180 15.45 8.54 -8.52
N LEU A 181 14.71 8.00 -7.55
CA LEU A 181 15.24 7.55 -6.27
C LEU A 181 14.97 6.05 -6.13
N LEU A 182 16.01 5.25 -5.92
CA LEU A 182 15.91 3.84 -5.54
C LEU A 182 16.35 3.68 -4.08
N LEU A 183 15.47 3.17 -3.22
CA LEU A 183 15.80 2.70 -1.89
C LEU A 183 15.88 1.16 -1.91
N ASP A 184 17.03 0.61 -1.53
CA ASP A 184 17.27 -0.82 -1.64
C ASP A 184 18.22 -1.33 -0.54
N ASP A 185 18.43 -2.64 -0.49
CA ASP A 185 19.46 -3.29 0.33
C ASP A 185 19.33 -2.95 1.82
N GLY A 186 18.09 -2.99 2.33
CA GLY A 186 17.78 -2.70 3.72
C GLY A 186 17.81 -1.22 4.08
N ALA A 187 17.68 -0.30 3.12
CA ALA A 187 17.65 1.13 3.38
C ALA A 187 16.50 1.51 4.35
N ILE A 188 16.78 2.43 5.28
CA ILE A 188 15.80 2.91 6.26
C ILE A 188 15.69 4.43 6.17
N VAL A 189 14.45 4.92 6.00
CA VAL A 189 14.10 6.33 6.13
C VAL A 189 13.23 6.50 7.37
N GLY A 190 13.83 6.99 8.45
CA GLY A 190 13.19 7.24 9.73
C GLY A 190 13.90 6.57 10.90
N ALA A 191 13.21 6.41 12.03
CA ALA A 191 13.84 6.10 13.32
C ALA A 191 14.63 4.78 13.25
N VAL A 192 15.84 4.72 13.79
CA VAL A 192 16.70 3.51 13.80
C VAL A 192 17.86 3.66 14.80
N ASP A 193 18.30 2.59 15.45
CA ASP A 193 19.47 2.58 16.34
C ASP A 193 19.48 3.69 17.42
N GLY A 194 18.31 3.99 17.99
CA GLY A 194 18.13 5.06 18.97
C GLY A 194 18.03 6.47 18.39
N LEU A 195 18.10 6.62 17.06
CA LEU A 195 17.80 7.85 16.34
C LEU A 195 16.29 8.04 16.22
N ALA A 196 15.84 9.29 16.36
CA ALA A 196 14.47 9.67 16.06
C ALA A 196 14.17 9.53 14.56
N GLY A 197 12.88 9.50 14.21
CA GLY A 197 12.48 9.57 12.81
C GLY A 197 12.60 10.97 12.25
N ASN A 198 12.42 11.09 10.93
CA ASN A 198 12.51 12.38 10.27
C ASN A 198 11.23 13.17 10.46
N ARG A 199 11.36 14.51 10.42
CA ARG A 199 10.24 15.42 10.65
C ARG A 199 10.07 16.40 9.51
N ALA A 200 8.86 16.52 9.00
CA ALA A 200 8.44 17.67 8.21
C ALA A 200 7.81 18.71 9.14
N VAL A 201 8.37 19.91 9.23
CA VAL A 201 7.97 20.93 10.22
C VAL A 201 7.35 22.19 9.57
N PRO A 202 6.43 22.89 10.27
CA PRO A 202 5.83 24.12 9.77
C PRO A 202 6.83 25.26 9.68
N ASN A 203 6.76 26.03 8.60
CA ASN A 203 7.52 27.28 8.48
C ASN A 203 6.69 28.46 7.97
N GLY A 204 5.56 28.72 8.64
CA GLY A 204 4.80 29.98 8.60
C GLY A 204 4.06 30.36 7.31
N ILE A 205 4.35 29.75 6.15
CA ILE A 205 3.79 30.21 4.86
C ILE A 205 3.50 29.09 3.82
N ALA A 206 4.07 27.90 3.95
CA ALA A 206 3.94 26.84 2.95
C ALA A 206 3.33 25.54 3.53
N SER A 207 2.81 24.67 2.66
CA SER A 207 2.25 23.37 3.06
C SER A 207 3.36 22.40 3.43
N VAL A 208 3.32 21.84 4.64
CA VAL A 208 4.29 20.88 5.19
C VAL A 208 4.01 19.49 4.62
N LEU A 209 5.01 18.84 4.04
CA LEU A 209 4.78 17.64 3.22
C LEU A 209 5.88 16.60 3.37
N GLY A 210 5.52 15.34 3.58
CA GLY A 210 6.46 14.22 3.53
C GLY A 210 7.41 14.18 4.72
N GLY A 211 7.00 13.60 5.85
CA GLY A 211 7.84 13.48 7.04
C GLY A 211 9.13 12.69 6.74
N GLY A 212 8.99 11.54 6.07
CA GLY A 212 10.11 10.76 5.55
C GLY A 212 10.57 11.26 4.19
N ILE A 213 9.71 11.12 3.17
CA ILE A 213 10.04 11.36 1.77
C ILE A 213 9.04 12.34 1.15
N ALA A 214 9.51 13.37 0.46
CA ALA A 214 8.71 14.20 -0.43
C ALA A 214 9.12 13.99 -1.89
N CYS A 215 8.14 13.70 -2.74
CA CYS A 215 8.32 13.49 -4.17
C CYS A 215 7.46 14.45 -4.99
N ARG A 216 8.07 15.12 -5.97
CA ARG A 216 7.38 15.97 -6.95
C ARG A 216 7.85 15.73 -8.38
N ASN A 217 6.93 15.33 -9.26
CA ASN A 217 7.21 15.09 -10.69
C ASN A 217 8.37 14.11 -10.96
N ALA A 218 8.58 13.15 -10.06
CA ALA A 218 9.72 12.24 -10.08
C ALA A 218 9.28 10.77 -9.94
N THR A 219 10.25 9.85 -10.01
CA THR A 219 10.04 8.42 -9.73
C THR A 219 10.73 8.04 -8.43
N VAL A 220 10.01 7.31 -7.57
CA VAL A 220 10.56 6.69 -6.37
C VAL A 220 10.33 5.18 -6.48
N GLU A 221 11.39 4.41 -6.34
CA GLU A 221 11.37 2.95 -6.31
C GLU A 221 11.81 2.48 -4.93
N LEU A 222 10.95 1.70 -4.26
CA LEU A 222 11.23 1.04 -3.00
C LEU A 222 11.38 -0.45 -3.29
N ARG A 223 12.63 -0.91 -3.19
CA ARG A 223 12.96 -2.31 -3.11
C ARG A 223 13.01 -2.69 -1.62
N ASP A 224 14.12 -3.21 -1.11
CA ASP A 224 14.20 -3.61 0.29
C ASP A 224 14.39 -2.38 1.19
N ALA A 225 13.27 -1.72 1.55
CA ALA A 225 13.29 -0.42 2.21
C ALA A 225 12.21 -0.26 3.28
N ARG A 226 12.52 0.52 4.33
CA ARG A 226 11.58 0.79 5.44
C ARG A 226 11.41 2.29 5.63
N VAL A 227 10.17 2.77 5.57
CA VAL A 227 9.80 4.16 5.88
C VAL A 227 9.04 4.15 7.20
N ARG A 228 9.66 4.57 8.30
CA ARG A 228 9.10 4.33 9.64
C ARG A 228 9.29 5.44 10.65
N ASN A 229 8.30 5.63 11.53
CA ASN A 229 8.36 6.60 12.63
C ASN A 229 8.64 8.03 12.18
N ASN A 230 8.25 8.40 10.95
CA ASN A 230 8.39 9.77 10.48
C ASN A 230 7.12 10.56 10.82
N THR A 231 7.28 11.86 11.04
CA THR A 231 6.16 12.76 11.36
C THR A 231 6.10 13.91 10.37
N SER A 232 4.91 14.26 9.90
CA SER A 232 4.68 15.44 9.06
C SER A 232 3.65 16.34 9.72
N ALA A 233 3.98 17.61 9.94
CA ALA A 233 3.00 18.60 10.41
C ALA A 233 1.98 19.03 9.32
N GLY A 234 1.90 18.28 8.23
CA GLY A 234 0.93 18.44 7.17
C GLY A 234 0.56 17.08 6.58
N ASP A 235 0.75 16.89 5.27
CA ASP A 235 0.39 15.64 4.62
C ASP A 235 1.59 14.66 4.51
N GLY A 236 1.29 13.36 4.43
CA GLY A 236 2.25 12.32 4.08
C GLY A 236 3.28 12.07 5.18
N GLY A 237 2.90 11.40 6.27
CA GLY A 237 3.81 11.15 7.39
C GLY A 237 5.06 10.38 6.96
N GLY A 238 4.85 9.28 6.24
CA GLY A 238 5.92 8.50 5.61
C GLY A 238 6.36 9.13 4.29
N LEU A 239 5.44 9.25 3.34
CA LEU A 239 5.71 9.74 1.99
C LEU A 239 4.60 10.67 1.49
N TYR A 240 5.01 11.80 0.89
CA TYR A 240 4.17 12.65 0.08
C TYR A 240 4.56 12.54 -1.39
N ALA A 241 3.58 12.27 -2.27
CA ALA A 241 3.74 12.15 -3.70
C ALA A 241 2.80 13.12 -4.45
N SER A 242 3.38 14.01 -5.26
CA SER A 242 2.62 14.89 -6.16
C SER A 242 3.12 14.73 -7.58
N ALA A 243 2.24 14.24 -8.46
CA ALA A 243 2.59 13.89 -9.83
C ALA A 243 3.79 12.94 -9.94
N CYS A 244 3.91 12.01 -8.98
CA CYS A 244 4.99 11.03 -8.94
C CYS A 244 4.56 9.65 -9.43
N THR A 245 5.56 8.88 -9.88
CA THR A 245 5.44 7.43 -10.01
C THR A 245 6.14 6.78 -8.82
N LEU A 246 5.39 6.03 -8.01
CA LEU A 246 5.91 5.26 -6.90
C LEU A 246 5.83 3.78 -7.25
N LEU A 247 6.97 3.11 -7.32
CA LEU A 247 7.10 1.68 -7.54
C LEU A 247 7.57 1.03 -6.24
N ILE A 248 6.82 0.07 -5.72
CA ILE A 248 7.20 -0.69 -4.54
C ILE A 248 7.18 -2.15 -4.96
N GLU A 249 8.36 -2.73 -5.20
CA GLU A 249 8.48 -4.02 -5.88
C GLU A 249 9.60 -4.88 -5.29
N PRO A 250 9.34 -6.17 -5.00
CA PRO A 250 10.32 -7.08 -4.40
C PRO A 250 11.66 -7.02 -5.14
N ARG A 251 12.76 -7.17 -4.40
CA ARG A 251 14.06 -7.39 -5.04
C ARG A 251 14.00 -8.65 -5.93
N PRO A 252 14.59 -8.63 -7.13
CA PRO A 252 14.64 -9.82 -7.99
C PRO A 252 15.33 -11.03 -7.35
N ASP A 253 16.26 -10.79 -6.43
CA ASP A 253 17.02 -11.78 -5.67
C ASP A 253 16.50 -11.99 -4.23
N TYR A 254 15.30 -11.49 -3.92
CA TYR A 254 14.68 -11.67 -2.61
C TYR A 254 14.55 -13.16 -2.26
N VAL A 255 15.12 -13.56 -1.13
CA VAL A 255 14.94 -14.89 -0.53
C VAL A 255 14.04 -14.73 0.68
N GLU A 256 12.94 -15.47 0.69
CA GLU A 256 12.01 -15.47 1.82
C GLU A 256 12.70 -15.83 3.15
N GLY A 257 12.35 -15.10 4.21
CA GLY A 257 12.84 -15.35 5.57
C GLY A 257 14.16 -14.65 5.94
N SER A 258 14.83 -13.94 5.02
CA SER A 258 16.07 -13.21 5.32
C SER A 258 15.84 -11.88 6.05
N ASN A 259 14.69 -11.26 5.82
CA ASN A 259 14.28 -10.01 6.47
C ASN A 259 13.12 -10.34 7.40
N GLY A 260 13.27 -10.06 8.71
CA GLY A 260 12.29 -10.41 9.75
C GLY A 260 10.85 -9.98 9.42
N ALA A 261 9.89 -10.38 10.25
CA ALA A 261 8.42 -10.34 10.05
C ALA A 261 7.75 -9.03 9.52
N ASN A 262 8.52 -7.98 9.25
CA ASN A 262 8.14 -6.66 8.78
C ASN A 262 8.26 -6.48 7.26
N GLY A 263 8.13 -7.54 6.45
CA GLY A 263 8.09 -7.44 4.98
C GLY A 263 9.36 -6.87 4.32
N PHE A 264 9.30 -6.75 2.98
CA PHE A 264 10.40 -6.27 2.14
C PHE A 264 10.35 -4.73 1.96
N ALA A 265 9.15 -4.17 1.79
CA ALA A 265 8.92 -2.74 1.78
C ALA A 265 7.78 -2.38 2.72
N THR A 266 8.06 -1.54 3.73
CA THR A 266 7.06 -1.20 4.75
C THR A 266 6.99 0.27 5.12
N PHE A 267 5.75 0.68 5.36
CA PHE A 267 5.39 1.96 5.96
C PHE A 267 4.84 1.69 7.37
N PHE A 268 5.57 2.08 8.40
CA PHE A 268 5.21 1.70 9.76
C PHE A 268 5.30 2.87 10.74
N GLN A 269 4.24 3.08 11.52
CA GLN A 269 4.20 4.10 12.58
C GLN A 269 4.53 5.51 12.09
N ASN A 270 4.17 5.84 10.85
CA ASN A 270 4.29 7.22 10.38
C ASN A 270 3.05 8.02 10.77
N HIS A 271 3.24 9.31 11.00
CA HIS A 271 2.20 10.22 11.46
C HIS A 271 2.09 11.47 10.58
N ALA A 272 0.87 11.88 10.24
CA ALA A 272 0.57 13.12 9.53
C ALA A 272 -0.46 13.94 10.31
N ASP A 273 -0.19 15.21 10.60
CA ASP A 273 -1.13 16.12 11.26
C ASP A 273 -2.34 16.48 10.37
N ILE A 274 -2.33 16.07 9.09
CA ILE A 274 -3.48 16.23 8.19
C ILE A 274 -3.82 14.89 7.53
N ASN A 275 -3.25 14.55 6.37
CA ASN A 275 -3.71 13.39 5.62
C ASN A 275 -2.59 12.41 5.26
N GLY A 276 -2.93 11.12 5.17
CA GLY A 276 -2.03 10.08 4.66
C GLY A 276 -0.89 9.80 5.61
N GLY A 277 -1.13 9.07 6.69
CA GLY A 277 -0.08 8.75 7.68
C GLY A 277 1.09 8.00 7.03
N ALA A 278 0.81 6.96 6.24
CA ALA A 278 1.83 6.29 5.43
C ALA A 278 2.15 7.07 4.16
N ILE A 279 1.14 7.25 3.29
CA ILE A 279 1.28 7.82 1.95
C ILE A 279 0.15 8.81 1.68
N ARG A 280 0.51 10.04 1.35
CA ARG A 280 -0.36 10.99 0.64
C ARG A 280 0.05 11.01 -0.83
N ALA A 281 -0.87 10.70 -1.74
CA ALA A 281 -0.61 10.76 -3.18
C ALA A 281 -1.64 11.60 -3.94
N HIS A 282 -1.16 12.52 -4.79
CA HIS A 282 -1.96 13.38 -5.64
C HIS A 282 -1.53 13.29 -7.11
N ASN A 283 -2.49 12.99 -8.00
CA ASN A 283 -2.29 13.00 -9.46
C ASN A 283 -1.08 12.18 -9.96
N GLY A 284 -0.88 10.96 -9.44
CA GLY A 284 0.25 10.11 -9.78
C GLY A 284 -0.10 8.63 -9.97
N LEU A 285 0.92 7.80 -10.09
CA LEU A 285 0.79 6.35 -10.13
C LEU A 285 1.51 5.74 -8.93
N VAL A 286 0.82 4.91 -8.16
CA VAL A 286 1.45 4.06 -7.15
C VAL A 286 1.21 2.61 -7.55
N PHE A 287 2.30 1.88 -7.77
CA PHE A 287 2.27 0.45 -8.03
C PHE A 287 3.00 -0.26 -6.89
N TRP A 288 2.24 -0.98 -6.07
CA TRP A 288 2.77 -1.71 -4.93
C TRP A 288 2.56 -3.20 -5.11
N ARG A 289 3.61 -3.91 -5.53
CA ARG A 289 3.59 -5.35 -5.71
C ARG A 289 4.45 -6.01 -4.66
N SER A 290 3.93 -7.07 -4.06
CA SER A 290 4.73 -8.04 -3.32
C SER A 290 5.01 -9.27 -4.19
N SER A 291 6.13 -9.93 -3.94
CA SER A 291 6.46 -11.21 -4.58
C SER A 291 5.46 -12.31 -4.20
N GLU A 292 5.37 -13.31 -5.06
CA GLU A 292 4.50 -14.50 -4.99
C GLU A 292 4.68 -15.39 -3.72
N PRO A 293 3.74 -16.31 -3.44
CA PRO A 293 3.23 -16.60 -2.10
C PRO A 293 4.05 -17.67 -1.36
N GLY A 294 5.09 -17.24 -0.67
CA GLY A 294 5.81 -18.07 0.29
C GLY A 294 5.22 -18.09 1.71
N GLY A 295 4.35 -17.13 2.05
CA GLY A 295 3.67 -17.05 3.36
C GLY A 295 3.89 -15.76 4.15
N HIS A 296 4.66 -14.79 3.65
CA HIS A 296 4.80 -13.48 4.27
C HIS A 296 4.43 -12.32 3.32
N PHE A 297 3.85 -11.24 3.87
CA PHE A 297 3.59 -10.03 3.09
C PHE A 297 4.90 -9.37 2.67
N GLY A 298 5.11 -9.16 1.37
CA GLY A 298 6.18 -8.27 0.92
C GLY A 298 5.85 -6.80 1.17
N GLY A 299 4.56 -6.42 1.06
CA GLY A 299 4.08 -5.05 1.26
C GLY A 299 3.16 -4.89 2.45
N ARG A 300 3.52 -4.02 3.40
CA ARG A 300 2.70 -3.73 4.59
C ARG A 300 2.72 -2.24 4.95
N ALA A 301 1.56 -1.67 5.21
CA ALA A 301 1.40 -0.38 5.87
C ALA A 301 0.72 -0.60 7.23
N SER A 302 1.45 -0.39 8.32
CA SER A 302 1.00 -0.75 9.66
C SER A 302 1.17 0.35 10.70
N GLY A 303 0.17 0.57 11.55
CA GLY A 303 0.30 1.50 12.67
C GLY A 303 0.44 2.97 12.27
N ASN A 304 0.08 3.34 11.04
CA ASN A 304 0.22 4.72 10.58
C ASN A 304 -1.03 5.53 10.96
N THR A 305 -0.82 6.80 11.28
CA THR A 305 -1.89 7.68 11.78
C THR A 305 -1.96 8.99 11.00
N ALA A 306 -3.17 9.50 10.80
CA ALA A 306 -3.41 10.83 10.25
C ALA A 306 -4.45 11.56 11.10
N ASP A 307 -4.25 12.83 11.43
CA ASP A 307 -5.20 13.58 12.27
C ASP A 307 -6.48 14.02 11.53
N ASN A 308 -6.54 13.82 10.20
CA ASN A 308 -7.73 14.03 9.41
C ASN A 308 -8.19 12.77 8.67
N SER A 309 -7.52 12.38 7.59
CA SER A 309 -8.05 11.33 6.70
C SER A 309 -6.98 10.42 6.11
N GLY A 310 -7.33 9.15 5.92
CA GLY A 310 -6.44 8.14 5.32
C GLY A 310 -5.27 7.80 6.23
N GLY A 311 -5.48 7.04 7.30
CA GLY A 311 -4.42 6.71 8.26
C GLY A 311 -3.23 6.02 7.59
N ALA A 312 -3.50 5.15 6.61
CA ALA A 312 -2.47 4.68 5.69
C ALA A 312 -2.38 5.60 4.45
N LEU A 313 -3.44 5.62 3.65
CA LEU A 313 -3.43 6.14 2.29
C LEU A 313 -4.43 7.27 2.13
N HIS A 314 -3.99 8.40 1.59
CA HIS A 314 -4.88 9.47 1.15
C HIS A 314 -4.61 9.81 -0.32
N LEU A 315 -5.55 9.44 -1.19
CA LEU A 315 -5.42 9.44 -2.64
C LEU A 315 -6.37 10.47 -3.26
N THR A 316 -5.84 11.41 -4.05
CA THR A 316 -6.71 12.39 -4.73
C THR A 316 -6.27 12.73 -6.15
N GLY A 317 -7.22 13.12 -6.97
CA GLY A 317 -6.96 13.70 -8.29
C GLY A 317 -7.25 12.71 -9.42
N PRO A 318 -7.73 13.20 -10.58
CA PRO A 318 -8.27 12.36 -11.65
C PRO A 318 -7.21 11.50 -12.35
N ALA A 319 -5.92 11.84 -12.19
CA ALA A 319 -4.82 11.04 -12.69
C ALA A 319 -4.36 9.97 -11.68
N MET A 320 -4.86 10.00 -10.44
CA MET A 320 -4.38 9.16 -9.36
C MET A 320 -4.81 7.71 -9.53
N GLN A 321 -3.84 6.81 -9.66
CA GLN A 321 -4.04 5.36 -9.68
C GLN A 321 -3.16 4.68 -8.64
N PHE A 322 -3.78 3.98 -7.70
CA PHE A 322 -3.10 3.12 -6.75
C PHE A 322 -3.46 1.68 -7.05
N VAL A 323 -2.46 0.86 -7.35
CA VAL A 323 -2.64 -0.57 -7.61
C VAL A 323 -1.72 -1.35 -6.68
N ALA A 324 -2.33 -2.14 -5.82
CA ALA A 324 -1.66 -3.00 -4.88
C ALA A 324 -1.90 -4.49 -5.20
N ASP A 325 -0.82 -5.23 -5.37
CA ASP A 325 -0.80 -6.68 -5.49
C ASP A 325 -0.19 -7.25 -4.20
N TRP A 326 -1.00 -8.00 -3.45
CA TRP A 326 -0.54 -8.70 -2.25
C TRP A 326 -0.02 -7.76 -1.13
N VAL A 327 -0.80 -6.73 -0.83
CA VAL A 327 -0.48 -5.72 0.20
C VAL A 327 -1.48 -5.82 1.36
N ARG A 328 -0.98 -5.58 2.58
CA ARG A 328 -1.80 -5.43 3.77
C ARG A 328 -1.71 -4.02 4.35
N LEU A 329 -2.87 -3.42 4.60
CA LEU A 329 -3.01 -2.20 5.37
C LEU A 329 -3.61 -2.59 6.71
N GLU A 330 -2.94 -2.30 7.81
CA GLU A 330 -3.42 -2.76 9.12
C GLU A 330 -3.14 -1.79 10.27
N ALA A 331 -4.01 -1.79 11.27
CA ALA A 331 -3.85 -0.96 12.46
C ALA A 331 -3.59 0.53 12.12
N ASN A 332 -4.18 1.03 11.04
CA ASN A 332 -4.03 2.43 10.64
C ASN A 332 -5.22 3.22 11.18
N ASP A 333 -4.98 4.48 11.53
CA ASP A 333 -5.96 5.29 12.24
C ASP A 333 -6.12 6.67 11.60
N ALA A 334 -7.37 7.10 11.40
CA ALA A 334 -7.69 8.48 11.08
C ALA A 334 -9.07 8.86 11.65
N PRO A 335 -9.20 10.02 12.32
CA PRO A 335 -10.40 10.34 13.08
C PRO A 335 -11.54 10.96 12.24
N ASN A 336 -11.29 11.39 10.99
CA ASN A 336 -12.32 12.08 10.17
C ASN A 336 -12.72 11.36 8.87
N ALA A 337 -11.93 10.46 8.29
CA ALA A 337 -12.43 9.60 7.19
C ALA A 337 -11.38 8.58 6.76
N GLY A 338 -11.83 7.38 6.44
CA GLY A 338 -10.97 6.36 5.84
C GLY A 338 -9.85 5.95 6.78
N GLY A 339 -10.17 5.17 7.83
CA GLY A 339 -9.19 4.79 8.86
C GLY A 339 -7.90 4.22 8.25
N ALA A 340 -8.02 3.40 7.19
CA ALA A 340 -6.88 3.10 6.33
C ALA A 340 -6.82 3.96 5.08
N VAL A 341 -7.89 4.00 4.27
CA VAL A 341 -7.84 4.56 2.91
C VAL A 341 -8.91 5.63 2.71
N TYR A 342 -8.47 6.79 2.25
CA TYR A 342 -9.32 7.87 1.77
C TYR A 342 -9.12 8.10 0.26
N LEU A 343 -10.22 8.26 -0.47
CA LEU A 343 -10.24 8.58 -1.91
C LEU A 343 -11.18 9.76 -2.23
N ASP A 344 -10.72 10.66 -3.10
CA ASP A 344 -11.51 11.78 -3.63
C ASP A 344 -11.04 12.21 -5.03
N ASP A 345 -11.83 13.04 -5.71
CA ASP A 345 -11.50 13.70 -6.98
C ASP A 345 -11.10 12.67 -8.07
N ASP A 346 -12.00 11.74 -8.38
CA ASP A 346 -11.86 10.67 -9.39
C ASP A 346 -10.66 9.72 -9.19
N ALA A 347 -10.10 9.66 -7.98
CA ALA A 347 -9.00 8.76 -7.65
C ALA A 347 -9.40 7.28 -7.77
N ARG A 348 -8.43 6.42 -8.11
CA ARG A 348 -8.65 4.97 -8.27
C ARG A 348 -7.78 4.16 -7.33
N PHE A 349 -8.39 3.22 -6.63
CA PHE A 349 -7.71 2.27 -5.75
C PHE A 349 -8.08 0.84 -6.12
N SER A 350 -7.06 0.03 -6.39
CA SER A 350 -7.21 -1.40 -6.63
C SER A 350 -6.33 -2.20 -5.68
N LEU A 351 -6.92 -3.13 -4.94
CA LEU A 351 -6.22 -4.10 -4.11
C LEU A 351 -6.53 -5.51 -4.59
N ARG A 352 -5.50 -6.29 -4.89
CA ARG A 352 -5.62 -7.59 -5.54
C ARG A 352 -4.79 -8.64 -4.81
N GLY A 353 -5.42 -9.76 -4.49
CA GLY A 353 -4.71 -11.02 -4.29
C GLY A 353 -4.16 -11.57 -5.61
N THR A 354 -3.30 -12.59 -5.54
CA THR A 354 -2.73 -13.31 -6.69
C THR A 354 -3.28 -14.73 -6.79
N ALA A 355 -3.12 -15.38 -7.95
CA ALA A 355 -3.56 -16.77 -8.15
C ALA A 355 -2.60 -17.70 -7.40
N GLY A 356 -3.10 -18.81 -6.84
CA GLY A 356 -2.27 -19.71 -6.01
C GLY A 356 -1.99 -19.20 -4.59
N MET A 357 -2.65 -18.11 -4.18
CA MET A 357 -2.71 -17.63 -2.80
C MET A 357 -2.98 -18.79 -1.84
N ARG A 358 -2.12 -18.98 -0.83
CA ARG A 358 -2.52 -19.67 0.39
C ARG A 358 -2.35 -18.66 1.49
N CYS A 359 -3.40 -17.90 1.76
CA CYS A 359 -3.36 -16.97 2.87
C CYS A 359 -4.05 -17.61 4.07
N ASP A 360 -3.38 -17.56 5.21
CA ASP A 360 -4.06 -17.62 6.49
C ASP A 360 -4.57 -16.21 6.83
N TYR A 361 -5.49 -16.12 7.77
CA TYR A 361 -6.10 -14.85 8.17
C TYR A 361 -5.09 -13.72 8.48
N ALA A 362 -3.95 -14.11 9.07
CA ALA A 362 -2.88 -13.19 9.42
C ALA A 362 -2.10 -12.70 8.20
N THR A 363 -2.08 -13.47 7.09
CA THR A 363 -1.25 -13.27 5.89
C THR A 363 -2.04 -12.89 4.62
N CYS A 364 -3.38 -12.73 4.70
CA CYS A 364 -4.19 -12.32 3.56
C CYS A 364 -4.04 -10.83 3.24
N PRO A 365 -3.92 -10.45 1.95
CA PRO A 365 -4.00 -9.06 1.53
C PRO A 365 -5.35 -8.48 1.93
N GLY A 366 -5.36 -7.23 2.36
CA GLY A 366 -6.58 -6.67 2.94
C GLY A 366 -6.35 -5.42 3.76
N ILE A 367 -7.44 -4.96 4.34
CA ILE A 367 -7.50 -3.83 5.26
C ILE A 367 -8.07 -4.35 6.58
N VAL A 368 -7.24 -4.34 7.61
CA VAL A 368 -7.55 -5.03 8.87
C VAL A 368 -7.28 -4.14 10.07
N GLU A 369 -8.10 -4.20 11.11
CA GLU A 369 -7.87 -3.47 12.37
C GLU A 369 -7.70 -1.95 12.16
N SER A 370 -8.24 -1.42 11.07
CA SER A 370 -8.11 0.01 10.79
C SER A 370 -9.23 0.75 11.49
N ASN A 371 -8.85 1.80 12.19
CA ASN A 371 -9.71 2.46 13.13
C ASN A 371 -10.05 3.87 12.67
N PHE A 372 -11.28 4.21 13.01
CA PHE A 372 -11.82 5.53 12.89
C PHE A 372 -12.28 5.90 14.30
N ASP A 373 -11.51 6.74 14.99
CA ASP A 373 -11.80 7.22 16.35
C ASP A 373 -12.22 8.70 16.32
N PRO A 374 -13.50 9.00 16.06
CA PRO A 374 -13.94 10.37 15.86
C PRO A 374 -14.17 11.13 17.17
N PRO A 375 -13.81 12.41 17.21
CA PRO A 375 -14.44 13.38 18.11
C PRO A 375 -15.79 13.91 17.57
N SER A 376 -16.22 13.60 16.33
CA SER A 376 -17.43 14.17 15.70
C SER A 376 -18.21 13.22 14.77
N SER A 377 -19.52 13.46 14.62
CA SER A 377 -20.52 12.47 14.16
C SER A 377 -20.80 12.40 12.65
N SER A 378 -19.98 12.98 11.76
CA SER A 378 -20.31 13.06 10.32
C SER A 378 -19.36 12.28 9.39
N ALA A 379 -18.44 11.55 9.99
CA ALA A 379 -17.31 10.95 9.30
C ALA A 379 -17.40 9.41 9.36
N GLY A 380 -16.92 8.72 8.33
CA GLY A 380 -17.10 7.27 8.18
C GLY A 380 -16.02 6.59 7.33
N GLY A 381 -16.25 5.32 6.98
CA GLY A 381 -15.29 4.49 6.26
C GLY A 381 -14.18 3.99 7.18
N GLY A 382 -14.47 3.01 8.03
CA GLY A 382 -13.47 2.47 8.97
C GLY A 382 -12.24 1.93 8.24
N ALA A 383 -12.46 1.10 7.23
CA ALA A 383 -11.39 0.67 6.32
C ALA A 383 -11.22 1.66 5.15
N ILE A 384 -12.28 1.93 4.38
CA ILE A 384 -12.23 2.76 3.18
C ILE A 384 -13.32 3.83 3.21
N TYR A 385 -12.95 5.08 2.92
CA TYR A 385 -13.87 6.16 2.58
C TYR A 385 -13.60 6.65 1.15
N ALA A 386 -14.60 6.59 0.27
CA ALA A 386 -14.48 6.97 -1.12
C ALA A 386 -15.56 7.98 -1.52
N VAL A 387 -15.15 9.10 -2.11
CA VAL A 387 -16.02 10.19 -2.57
C VAL A 387 -15.60 10.77 -3.91
N GLY A 388 -16.38 11.71 -4.43
CA GLY A 388 -15.97 12.56 -5.55
C GLY A 388 -15.69 11.80 -6.84
N GLY A 389 -16.50 10.79 -7.19
CA GLY A 389 -16.34 10.03 -8.43
C GLY A 389 -15.28 8.92 -8.37
N SER A 390 -14.73 8.65 -7.18
CA SER A 390 -13.65 7.68 -7.00
C SER A 390 -14.05 6.22 -7.34
N ASP A 391 -13.07 5.40 -7.71
CA ASP A 391 -13.24 3.98 -8.05
C ASP A 391 -12.45 3.09 -7.09
N VAL A 392 -13.16 2.23 -6.35
CA VAL A 392 -12.60 1.24 -5.44
C VAL A 392 -12.82 -0.16 -6.00
N SER A 393 -11.73 -0.92 -6.20
CA SER A 393 -11.79 -2.30 -6.68
C SER A 393 -10.96 -3.23 -5.82
N LEU A 394 -11.63 -4.08 -5.03
CA LEU A 394 -10.97 -5.10 -4.22
C LEU A 394 -11.24 -6.48 -4.84
N SER A 395 -10.18 -7.28 -4.98
CA SER A 395 -10.30 -8.66 -5.44
C SER A 395 -9.45 -9.60 -4.60
N ARG A 396 -10.04 -10.69 -4.08
CA ARG A 396 -9.34 -11.65 -3.22
C ARG A 396 -8.64 -10.95 -2.06
N ALA A 397 -9.43 -10.20 -1.31
CA ALA A 397 -8.98 -9.33 -0.24
C ALA A 397 -9.84 -9.51 1.01
N LEU A 398 -9.25 -9.18 2.15
CA LEU A 398 -9.90 -9.23 3.46
C LEU A 398 -10.25 -7.82 3.93
N LEU A 399 -11.47 -7.61 4.42
CA LEU A 399 -11.89 -6.42 5.16
C LEU A 399 -12.37 -6.84 6.54
N ALA A 400 -11.53 -6.69 7.57
CA ALA A 400 -11.88 -7.22 8.87
C ALA A 400 -11.43 -6.40 10.07
N ASN A 401 -12.15 -6.52 11.18
CA ASN A 401 -11.83 -5.84 12.44
C ASN A 401 -11.72 -4.31 12.29
N ASN A 402 -12.31 -3.72 11.24
CA ASN A 402 -12.28 -2.28 11.05
C ASN A 402 -13.41 -1.64 11.87
N ILE A 403 -13.15 -0.45 12.39
CA ILE A 403 -14.10 0.27 13.24
C ILE A 403 -14.49 1.55 12.51
N GLY A 404 -15.78 1.87 12.46
CA GLY A 404 -16.29 3.12 11.87
C GLY A 404 -17.67 3.50 12.39
N LEU A 405 -18.09 4.76 12.26
CA LEU A 405 -19.47 5.15 12.62
C LEU A 405 -20.47 4.78 11.52
N SER A 406 -20.09 4.99 10.26
CA SER A 406 -20.84 4.62 9.04
C SER A 406 -19.86 3.94 8.08
N GLY A 407 -20.29 2.85 7.45
CA GLY A 407 -19.45 2.04 6.58
C GLY A 407 -18.18 1.54 7.27
N SER A 408 -18.29 0.76 8.35
CA SER A 408 -17.12 0.28 9.10
C SER A 408 -16.11 -0.47 8.22
N ALA A 409 -16.57 -1.18 7.19
CA ALA A 409 -15.70 -1.71 6.14
C ALA A 409 -15.50 -0.68 5.01
N VAL A 410 -16.59 -0.22 4.38
CA VAL A 410 -16.53 0.73 3.26
C VAL A 410 -17.68 1.72 3.32
N LEU A 411 -17.35 3.01 3.16
CA LEU A 411 -18.31 4.06 2.87
C LEU A 411 -17.99 4.66 1.49
N ALA A 412 -18.87 4.45 0.52
CA ALA A 412 -18.79 5.06 -0.81
C ALA A 412 -19.93 6.07 -0.98
N SER A 413 -19.61 7.32 -1.32
CA SER A 413 -20.60 8.39 -1.38
C SER A 413 -20.40 9.32 -2.59
N GLY A 414 -21.52 9.83 -3.12
CA GLY A 414 -21.54 10.79 -4.21
C GLY A 414 -21.69 10.16 -5.60
N GLU A 415 -22.21 10.96 -6.53
CA GLU A 415 -22.44 10.56 -7.92
C GLU A 415 -21.13 10.13 -8.59
N GLY A 416 -21.17 8.99 -9.29
CA GLY A 416 -20.03 8.45 -10.04
C GLY A 416 -19.04 7.66 -9.19
N THR A 417 -19.13 7.72 -7.86
CA THR A 417 -18.32 6.88 -6.96
C THR A 417 -18.71 5.42 -7.12
N ARG A 418 -17.73 4.53 -7.35
CA ARG A 418 -17.95 3.11 -7.65
C ARG A 418 -17.19 2.20 -6.69
N LEU A 419 -17.87 1.17 -6.20
CA LEU A 419 -17.31 0.09 -5.39
C LEU A 419 -17.46 -1.25 -6.12
N THR A 420 -16.36 -1.97 -6.30
CA THR A 420 -16.35 -3.34 -6.83
C THR A 420 -15.63 -4.28 -5.87
N LEU A 421 -16.35 -5.27 -5.34
CA LEU A 421 -15.79 -6.33 -4.50
C LEU A 421 -15.91 -7.67 -5.23
N ARG A 422 -14.80 -8.41 -5.33
CA ARG A 422 -14.74 -9.73 -5.97
C ARG A 422 -13.98 -10.75 -5.12
N HIS A 423 -14.61 -11.84 -4.70
CA HIS A 423 -13.97 -12.84 -3.83
C HIS A 423 -13.43 -12.19 -2.55
N VAL A 424 -14.24 -11.34 -1.91
CA VAL A 424 -13.84 -10.54 -0.73
C VAL A 424 -14.52 -11.11 0.51
N LEU A 425 -13.74 -11.27 1.57
CA LEU A 425 -14.25 -11.63 2.90
C LEU A 425 -14.40 -10.35 3.74
N VAL A 426 -15.60 -10.08 4.24
CA VAL A 426 -15.92 -8.91 5.08
C VAL A 426 -16.47 -9.39 6.42
N HIS A 427 -15.70 -9.29 7.50
CA HIS A 427 -16.17 -9.85 8.77
C HIS A 427 -15.60 -9.13 9.99
N ARG A 428 -16.31 -9.23 11.12
CA ARG A 428 -15.94 -8.56 12.39
C ARG A 428 -15.66 -7.08 12.24
N ASN A 429 -16.31 -6.38 11.31
CA ASN A 429 -16.24 -4.91 11.30
C ASN A 429 -17.24 -4.37 12.33
N PHE A 430 -16.87 -3.29 13.01
CA PHE A 430 -17.57 -2.75 14.17
C PHE A 430 -18.15 -1.37 13.84
N LEU A 431 -19.45 -1.20 14.01
CA LEU A 431 -20.10 0.11 13.95
C LEU A 431 -20.10 0.75 15.35
N ALA A 432 -19.39 1.87 15.53
CA ALA A 432 -19.11 2.46 16.83
C ALA A 432 -20.18 3.45 17.37
N GLN A 433 -21.43 3.38 16.88
CA GLN A 433 -22.47 4.33 17.24
C GLN A 433 -23.75 3.65 17.73
N ASP A 434 -24.18 4.01 18.94
CA ASP A 434 -25.49 3.71 19.49
C ASP A 434 -26.59 4.22 18.54
N ASP A 435 -27.54 3.34 18.20
CA ASP A 435 -28.67 3.63 17.29
C ASP A 435 -28.34 4.02 15.85
N SER A 436 -27.09 3.81 15.38
CA SER A 436 -26.81 3.97 13.95
C SER A 436 -27.68 3.03 13.11
N LEU A 437 -28.19 3.60 12.03
CA LEU A 437 -28.97 2.92 10.99
C LEU A 437 -28.06 2.45 9.83
N ASP A 438 -26.76 2.53 10.07
CA ASP A 438 -25.68 2.29 9.11
C ASP A 438 -25.32 0.82 9.00
N SER A 439 -24.47 0.51 8.03
CA SER A 439 -24.04 -0.86 7.72
C SER A 439 -22.51 -0.94 7.60
N PRO A 440 -21.93 -2.16 7.60
CA PRO A 440 -20.52 -2.31 7.28
C PRO A 440 -20.16 -1.75 5.90
N ILE A 441 -21.08 -1.84 4.94
CA ILE A 441 -20.96 -1.25 3.61
C ILE A 441 -22.09 -0.26 3.36
N ASP A 442 -21.74 1.00 3.15
CA ASP A 442 -22.69 2.08 2.88
C ASP A 442 -22.44 2.68 1.48
N LEU A 443 -23.50 2.75 0.68
CA LEU A 443 -23.54 3.34 -0.67
C LEU A 443 -24.49 4.53 -0.67
N LEU A 444 -23.95 5.74 -0.68
CA LEU A 444 -24.70 6.98 -0.46
C LEU A 444 -24.65 7.92 -1.67
N GLY A 445 -25.68 8.76 -1.82
CA GLY A 445 -25.61 9.98 -2.65
C GLY A 445 -25.31 9.77 -4.14
N GLY A 446 -25.75 8.67 -4.74
CA GLY A 446 -25.48 8.34 -6.15
C GLY A 446 -24.34 7.35 -6.38
N ALA A 447 -23.83 6.70 -5.32
CA ALA A 447 -22.77 5.71 -5.43
C ALA A 447 -23.28 4.34 -5.89
N ASP A 448 -22.48 3.66 -6.71
CA ASP A 448 -22.78 2.32 -7.25
C ASP A 448 -21.88 1.24 -6.67
N GLY A 449 -22.47 0.13 -6.23
CA GLY A 449 -21.77 -1.03 -5.69
C GLY A 449 -22.01 -2.30 -6.50
N THR A 450 -20.96 -3.07 -6.77
CA THR A 450 -21.02 -4.41 -7.35
C THR A 450 -20.25 -5.40 -6.47
N LEU A 451 -20.98 -6.34 -5.86
CA LEU A 451 -20.46 -7.33 -4.92
C LEU A 451 -20.65 -8.72 -5.53
N ILE A 452 -19.55 -9.38 -5.86
CA ILE A 452 -19.56 -10.69 -6.53
C ILE A 452 -18.69 -11.66 -5.71
N HIS A 453 -19.23 -12.82 -5.34
CA HIS A 453 -18.50 -13.76 -4.48
C HIS A 453 -18.01 -13.09 -3.19
N VAL A 454 -18.89 -12.35 -2.52
CA VAL A 454 -18.59 -11.73 -1.22
C VAL A 454 -19.14 -12.63 -0.13
N THR A 455 -18.33 -12.85 0.92
CA THR A 455 -18.81 -13.44 2.17
C THR A 455 -18.82 -12.34 3.23
N MET A 456 -20.01 -12.02 3.75
CA MET A 456 -20.18 -11.15 4.89
C MET A 456 -20.71 -11.94 6.09
N SER A 457 -20.01 -11.87 7.21
CA SER A 457 -20.47 -12.50 8.44
C SER A 457 -19.87 -11.85 9.69
N THR A 458 -20.51 -12.02 10.86
CA THR A 458 -19.99 -11.58 12.17
C THR A 458 -19.68 -10.08 12.27
N ASN A 459 -20.24 -9.24 11.41
CA ASN A 459 -20.16 -7.79 11.55
C ASN A 459 -21.18 -7.33 12.61
N VAL A 460 -20.76 -6.43 13.50
CA VAL A 460 -21.54 -6.05 14.68
C VAL A 460 -21.55 -4.54 14.89
N ARG A 461 -22.56 -4.07 15.61
CA ARG A 461 -22.64 -2.73 16.18
C ARG A 461 -22.19 -2.78 17.63
N VAL A 462 -21.35 -1.85 18.04
CA VAL A 462 -21.03 -1.64 19.45
C VAL A 462 -22.15 -0.78 20.04
N ASP A 463 -22.78 -1.29 21.08
CA ASP A 463 -23.94 -0.69 21.73
C ASP A 463 -23.62 -0.54 23.23
N SER A 464 -23.88 0.63 23.80
CA SER A 464 -23.61 0.92 25.22
C SER A 464 -24.28 -0.04 26.20
N ASP A 465 -25.38 -0.69 25.82
CA ASP A 465 -26.12 -1.60 26.69
C ASP A 465 -25.71 -3.08 26.56
N THR A 466 -25.36 -3.55 25.35
CA THR A 466 -25.17 -4.99 25.05
C THR A 466 -23.75 -5.38 24.67
N LEU A 467 -22.82 -4.41 24.61
CA LEU A 467 -21.45 -4.52 24.10
C LEU A 467 -21.38 -4.84 22.60
N TYR A 468 -22.20 -5.78 22.11
CA TYR A 468 -22.35 -6.13 20.70
C TYR A 468 -23.83 -6.38 20.35
N ALA A 469 -24.33 -5.62 19.38
CA ALA A 469 -25.64 -5.76 18.80
C ALA A 469 -25.56 -6.09 17.29
N PRO A 470 -26.60 -6.72 16.73
CA PRO A 470 -26.92 -6.69 15.31
C PRO A 470 -26.64 -5.35 14.61
N VAL A 471 -26.02 -5.39 13.43
CA VAL A 471 -26.01 -4.22 12.52
C VAL A 471 -27.41 -3.98 11.94
N ALA A 472 -27.71 -2.78 11.45
CA ALA A 472 -29.03 -2.53 10.85
C ALA A 472 -29.20 -3.34 9.54
N SER A 473 -28.14 -3.41 8.74
CA SER A 473 -28.05 -4.25 7.55
C SER A 473 -26.62 -4.61 7.18
N SER A 474 -26.42 -5.59 6.29
CA SER A 474 -25.10 -5.85 5.69
C SER A 474 -24.70 -4.75 4.70
N VAL A 475 -25.65 -4.27 3.90
CA VAL A 475 -25.44 -3.20 2.91
C VAL A 475 -26.54 -2.13 3.01
N LEU A 476 -26.14 -0.87 3.19
CA LEU A 476 -27.04 0.29 3.08
C LEU A 476 -26.89 0.92 1.69
N VAL A 477 -28.02 1.19 1.04
CA VAL A 477 -28.10 1.91 -0.23
C VAL A 477 -29.06 3.08 -0.07
N SER A 478 -28.53 4.31 -0.07
CA SER A 478 -29.32 5.51 0.22
C SER A 478 -29.09 6.62 -0.79
N GLY A 479 -30.18 7.23 -1.25
CA GLY A 479 -30.15 8.38 -2.16
C GLY A 479 -30.49 8.01 -3.60
N ALA A 480 -31.13 8.94 -4.31
CA ALA A 480 -31.49 8.75 -5.71
C ALA A 480 -30.23 8.54 -6.56
N GLY A 481 -30.22 7.47 -7.34
CA GLY A 481 -29.08 7.08 -8.16
C GLY A 481 -28.12 6.11 -7.47
N SER A 482 -28.17 5.94 -6.15
CA SER A 482 -27.36 4.91 -5.48
C SER A 482 -27.88 3.52 -5.81
N SER A 483 -26.99 2.59 -6.16
CA SER A 483 -27.38 1.22 -6.51
C SER A 483 -26.43 0.15 -5.98
N ALA A 484 -26.97 -1.03 -5.68
CA ALA A 484 -26.19 -2.22 -5.33
C ALA A 484 -26.56 -3.41 -6.22
N LEU A 485 -25.55 -4.07 -6.77
CA LEU A 485 -25.66 -5.35 -7.48
C LEU A 485 -24.95 -6.43 -6.67
N LEU A 486 -25.69 -7.46 -6.28
CA LEU A 486 -25.22 -8.54 -5.41
C LEU A 486 -25.32 -9.88 -6.15
N PHE A 487 -24.20 -10.59 -6.31
CA PHE A 487 -24.15 -11.83 -7.07
C PHE A 487 -23.31 -12.91 -6.38
N ASN A 488 -23.82 -14.14 -6.38
CA ASN A 488 -23.10 -15.33 -5.92
C ASN A 488 -22.46 -15.14 -4.53
N SER A 489 -23.19 -14.53 -3.60
CA SER A 489 -22.62 -14.00 -2.36
C SER A 489 -23.38 -14.53 -1.14
N ILE A 490 -22.69 -14.58 0.00
CA ILE A 490 -23.26 -14.94 1.29
C ILE A 490 -23.30 -13.69 2.17
N PHE A 491 -24.49 -13.35 2.64
CA PHE A 491 -24.76 -12.24 3.56
C PHE A 491 -25.44 -12.79 4.80
N THR A 492 -24.62 -13.29 5.72
CA THR A 492 -25.04 -13.95 6.94
C THR A 492 -24.39 -13.23 8.10
N ASP A 493 -24.75 -11.95 8.20
CA ASP A 493 -24.40 -11.11 9.34
C ASP A 493 -25.50 -11.20 10.39
N ASP A 494 -25.20 -10.76 11.60
CA ASP A 494 -26.20 -10.57 12.66
C ASP A 494 -27.16 -9.40 12.35
N GLY A 495 -27.21 -8.90 11.12
CA GLY A 495 -27.99 -7.72 10.76
C GLY A 495 -29.50 -7.94 10.75
N VAL A 496 -30.30 -6.87 10.86
CA VAL A 496 -31.78 -7.00 10.74
C VAL A 496 -32.21 -7.25 9.30
N GLN A 497 -31.51 -6.67 8.32
CA GLN A 497 -31.79 -6.84 6.89
C GLN A 497 -30.52 -7.20 6.11
N THR A 498 -30.65 -7.92 5.00
CA THR A 498 -29.54 -8.13 4.06
C THR A 498 -29.12 -6.80 3.44
N VAL A 499 -30.11 -6.13 2.84
CA VAL A 499 -29.94 -4.84 2.20
C VAL A 499 -30.97 -3.88 2.75
N ARG A 500 -30.57 -2.63 2.94
CA ARG A 500 -31.49 -1.56 3.31
C ARG A 500 -31.46 -0.48 2.25
N THR A 501 -32.59 -0.25 1.60
CA THR A 501 -32.73 0.81 0.59
C THR A 501 -33.50 2.00 1.16
N LEU A 502 -32.92 3.20 1.09
CA LEU A 502 -33.52 4.45 1.55
C LEU A 502 -33.47 5.52 0.46
N ASN A 503 -34.36 6.53 0.55
CA ASN A 503 -34.28 7.76 -0.26
C ASN A 503 -34.14 7.54 -1.78
N GLY A 504 -34.75 6.48 -2.33
CA GLY A 504 -34.67 6.15 -3.76
C GLY A 504 -33.47 5.30 -4.18
N GLY A 505 -32.68 4.78 -3.24
CA GLY A 505 -31.68 3.76 -3.52
C GLY A 505 -32.29 2.45 -4.01
N ALA A 506 -31.53 1.68 -4.79
CA ALA A 506 -32.00 0.43 -5.38
C ALA A 506 -31.00 -0.71 -5.16
N ALA A 507 -31.50 -1.93 -5.01
CA ALA A 507 -30.66 -3.11 -4.94
C ALA A 507 -31.22 -4.24 -5.80
N THR A 508 -30.32 -5.03 -6.40
CA THR A 508 -30.69 -6.23 -7.16
C THR A 508 -29.75 -7.36 -6.77
N GLY A 509 -30.34 -8.54 -6.54
CA GLY A 509 -29.63 -9.74 -6.13
C GLY A 509 -29.93 -10.91 -7.05
N SER A 510 -28.93 -11.78 -7.21
CA SER A 510 -29.11 -13.12 -7.77
C SER A 510 -28.11 -14.10 -7.15
N CYS A 511 -28.56 -15.33 -6.90
CA CYS A 511 -27.80 -16.37 -6.23
C CYS A 511 -27.16 -15.90 -4.91
N LEU A 512 -28.02 -15.51 -3.97
CA LEU A 512 -27.61 -15.06 -2.65
C LEU A 512 -27.97 -16.09 -1.58
N LEU A 513 -27.13 -16.26 -0.58
CA LEU A 513 -27.49 -16.89 0.68
C LEU A 513 -27.59 -15.80 1.75
N SER A 514 -28.72 -15.71 2.44
CA SER A 514 -28.89 -14.74 3.52
C SER A 514 -29.82 -15.23 4.63
N HIS A 515 -29.95 -14.44 5.70
CA HIS A 515 -30.87 -14.70 6.82
C HIS A 515 -32.31 -14.27 6.52
N GLU A 516 -32.55 -13.47 5.49
CA GLU A 516 -33.89 -13.04 5.06
C GLU A 516 -33.97 -12.79 3.55
N SER A 517 -35.16 -12.76 2.97
CA SER A 517 -35.38 -12.60 1.52
C SER A 517 -36.34 -11.45 1.15
N ALA A 518 -36.74 -10.63 2.11
CA ALA A 518 -37.67 -9.53 1.93
C ALA A 518 -36.98 -8.28 1.37
N SER A 519 -35.69 -8.06 1.65
CA SER A 519 -34.99 -6.85 1.20
C SER A 519 -34.44 -6.92 -0.23
N VAL A 520 -34.17 -8.12 -0.76
CA VAL A 520 -33.58 -8.31 -2.08
C VAL A 520 -34.03 -9.64 -2.69
N SER A 521 -34.17 -9.68 -4.02
CA SER A 521 -34.55 -10.89 -4.76
C SER A 521 -33.40 -11.89 -4.91
N GLY A 522 -33.73 -13.13 -5.32
CA GLY A 522 -32.72 -14.14 -5.66
C GLY A 522 -32.00 -14.73 -4.45
N VAL A 523 -32.66 -14.73 -3.28
CA VAL A 523 -32.12 -15.18 -1.99
C VAL A 523 -32.62 -16.58 -1.64
N THR A 524 -31.67 -17.43 -1.25
CA THR A 524 -31.90 -18.64 -0.45
C THR A 524 -31.72 -18.27 1.01
N ILE A 525 -32.68 -18.63 1.87
CA ILE A 525 -32.56 -18.42 3.30
C ILE A 525 -31.92 -19.65 3.94
N GLY A 526 -30.82 -19.47 4.67
CA GLY A 526 -30.17 -20.58 5.35
C GLY A 526 -28.89 -20.21 6.09
N ASP A 527 -28.44 -21.13 6.93
CA ASP A 527 -27.14 -21.06 7.60
C ASP A 527 -26.06 -21.53 6.63
N PRO A 528 -24.97 -20.76 6.39
CA PRO A 528 -23.86 -21.16 5.53
C PRO A 528 -23.04 -22.32 6.11
N GLN A 529 -23.23 -22.67 7.38
CA GLN A 529 -22.56 -23.78 8.06
C GLN A 529 -21.04 -23.68 7.95
N TYR A 530 -20.48 -22.50 8.23
CA TYR A 530 -19.02 -22.30 8.22
C TYR A 530 -18.31 -23.27 9.17
N VAL A 531 -17.09 -23.67 8.83
CA VAL A 531 -16.28 -24.59 9.64
C VAL A 531 -15.95 -24.00 11.02
N ASP A 532 -15.42 -22.77 11.07
CA ASP A 532 -15.12 -22.06 12.33
C ASP A 532 -15.06 -20.52 12.13
N PRO A 533 -16.19 -19.81 12.08
CA PRO A 533 -16.19 -18.36 11.83
C PRO A 533 -15.72 -17.53 13.04
N LEU A 534 -15.64 -18.13 14.23
CA LEU A 534 -15.36 -17.45 15.50
C LEU A 534 -13.95 -17.74 16.06
N GLY A 535 -13.19 -18.66 15.46
CA GLY A 535 -11.81 -18.94 15.82
C GLY A 535 -10.85 -17.74 15.73
N SER A 536 -9.66 -17.91 16.31
CA SER A 536 -8.55 -16.95 16.18
C SER A 536 -7.99 -16.88 14.76
N ALA A 537 -8.14 -17.95 13.99
CA ALA A 537 -7.92 -18.02 12.56
C ALA A 537 -9.24 -18.47 11.91
N PRO A 538 -10.19 -17.53 11.68
CA PRO A 538 -11.54 -17.90 11.28
C PRO A 538 -11.55 -18.59 9.91
N ASP A 539 -12.33 -19.67 9.81
CA ASP A 539 -12.55 -20.47 8.62
C ASP A 539 -13.98 -20.31 8.13
N PHE A 540 -14.13 -19.51 7.07
CA PHE A 540 -15.40 -19.24 6.40
C PHE A 540 -15.67 -20.21 5.23
N THR A 541 -14.95 -21.33 5.15
CA THR A 541 -15.27 -22.39 4.19
C THR A 541 -16.66 -22.95 4.51
N PRO A 542 -17.60 -22.99 3.55
CA PRO A 542 -18.91 -23.60 3.78
C PRO A 542 -18.77 -25.08 4.12
N GLY A 543 -19.57 -25.57 5.07
CA GLY A 543 -19.66 -26.98 5.47
C GLY A 543 -20.20 -27.87 4.34
N PRO A 544 -20.02 -29.21 4.43
CA PRO A 544 -20.39 -30.14 3.35
C PRO A 544 -21.89 -30.22 3.07
N THR A 545 -22.73 -29.73 3.98
CA THR A 545 -24.19 -29.68 3.85
C THR A 545 -24.70 -28.26 3.66
N SER A 546 -23.80 -27.30 3.42
CA SER A 546 -24.16 -25.90 3.33
C SER A 546 -25.09 -25.65 2.14
N PRO A 547 -26.16 -24.86 2.31
CA PRO A 547 -27.00 -24.44 1.20
C PRO A 547 -26.27 -23.52 0.21
N ALA A 548 -25.05 -23.06 0.52
CA ALA A 548 -24.22 -22.26 -0.38
C ALA A 548 -23.54 -23.09 -1.49
N LEU A 549 -23.42 -24.41 -1.32
CA LEU A 549 -22.66 -25.25 -2.23
C LEU A 549 -23.37 -25.44 -3.57
N ASP A 550 -22.62 -25.31 -4.67
CA ASP A 550 -23.05 -25.65 -6.03
C ASP A 550 -24.40 -25.04 -6.44
N ARG A 551 -24.73 -23.84 -5.93
CA ARG A 551 -26.05 -23.20 -6.19
C ARG A 551 -26.06 -22.24 -7.35
N CYS A 552 -24.91 -21.65 -7.67
CA CYS A 552 -24.86 -20.59 -8.67
C CYS A 552 -24.49 -21.15 -10.03
N GLU A 553 -25.39 -20.96 -11.00
CA GLU A 553 -25.06 -21.21 -12.40
C GLU A 553 -24.04 -20.17 -12.88
N THR A 554 -23.32 -20.49 -13.97
CA THR A 554 -22.60 -19.47 -14.74
C THR A 554 -23.61 -18.43 -15.21
N ALA A 555 -23.76 -17.32 -14.49
CA ALA A 555 -24.64 -16.25 -14.94
C ALA A 555 -24.17 -15.78 -16.34
N GLU A 556 -25.02 -15.90 -17.36
CA GLU A 556 -24.73 -15.47 -18.74
C GLU A 556 -24.27 -13.99 -18.81
N THR A 557 -24.61 -13.20 -17.79
CA THR A 557 -24.30 -11.77 -17.67
C THR A 557 -22.86 -11.47 -17.26
N PHE A 558 -22.13 -12.43 -16.67
CA PHE A 558 -20.71 -12.27 -16.36
C PHE A 558 -19.97 -13.52 -16.83
N PRO A 559 -19.30 -13.50 -18.00
CA PRO A 559 -18.48 -14.62 -18.42
C PRO A 559 -17.34 -14.80 -17.43
N MET A 560 -17.58 -15.66 -16.43
CA MET A 560 -16.61 -16.05 -15.44
C MET A 560 -15.70 -17.07 -16.11
N ALA A 561 -14.61 -16.58 -16.70
CA ALA A 561 -13.44 -17.44 -16.89
C ALA A 561 -13.11 -18.11 -15.54
N PRO A 562 -12.41 -19.25 -15.51
CA PRO A 562 -11.98 -19.85 -14.27
C PRO A 562 -11.21 -18.81 -13.45
N LEU A 563 -11.84 -18.31 -12.38
CA LEU A 563 -11.28 -17.27 -11.53
C LEU A 563 -10.92 -17.90 -10.18
N PRO A 564 -9.71 -17.62 -9.66
CA PRO A 564 -9.36 -18.04 -8.32
C PRO A 564 -10.24 -17.35 -7.28
N ASP A 565 -10.68 -18.11 -6.29
CA ASP A 565 -11.41 -17.66 -5.12
C ASP A 565 -10.52 -16.83 -4.17
N PHE A 566 -11.06 -16.45 -3.01
CA PHE A 566 -10.33 -15.72 -1.98
C PHE A 566 -9.03 -16.43 -1.56
N THR A 567 -9.07 -17.76 -1.49
CA THR A 567 -7.93 -18.62 -1.16
C THR A 567 -7.13 -19.05 -2.38
N GLY A 568 -7.21 -18.32 -3.49
CA GLY A 568 -6.41 -18.59 -4.69
C GLY A 568 -6.79 -19.83 -5.48
N ARG A 569 -7.84 -20.55 -5.10
CA ARG A 569 -8.27 -21.83 -5.70
C ARG A 569 -9.20 -21.57 -6.87
N THR A 570 -8.96 -22.26 -7.99
CA THR A 570 -9.75 -22.09 -9.20
C THR A 570 -11.22 -22.51 -8.99
N ARG A 571 -12.15 -21.66 -9.43
CA ARG A 571 -13.58 -21.97 -9.57
C ARG A 571 -13.93 -22.27 -11.03
N PRO A 572 -15.05 -22.97 -11.32
CA PRO A 572 -15.89 -23.70 -10.38
C PRO A 572 -15.30 -25.06 -9.97
N ILE A 573 -15.69 -25.59 -8.81
CA ILE A 573 -15.45 -26.98 -8.41
C ILE A 573 -16.76 -27.62 -7.94
N ASP A 574 -17.34 -28.43 -8.82
CA ASP A 574 -18.47 -29.30 -8.50
C ASP A 574 -18.01 -30.48 -7.63
N LEU A 575 -18.61 -30.67 -6.45
CA LEU A 575 -18.23 -31.68 -5.46
C LEU A 575 -19.24 -32.84 -5.38
N PRO A 576 -18.97 -34.02 -5.99
CA PRO A 576 -19.86 -35.17 -5.83
C PRO A 576 -19.88 -35.68 -4.37
N PRO A 577 -21.03 -36.14 -3.82
CA PRO A 577 -22.35 -36.29 -4.43
C PRO A 577 -23.34 -35.24 -3.88
N SER A 578 -22.93 -33.98 -3.67
CA SER A 578 -23.87 -32.93 -3.22
C SER A 578 -25.06 -32.95 -4.19
N PHE A 579 -26.17 -33.51 -3.72
CA PHE A 579 -27.46 -33.31 -4.37
C PHE A 579 -27.68 -31.80 -4.41
N ASP A 580 -28.12 -31.23 -5.55
CA ASP A 580 -29.25 -30.28 -5.64
C ASP A 580 -29.18 -28.97 -6.50
N GLY A 581 -28.38 -28.91 -7.57
CA GLY A 581 -28.58 -27.93 -8.66
C GLY A 581 -27.72 -28.22 -9.90
N ASP A 582 -28.13 -27.84 -11.11
CA ASP A 582 -27.31 -27.91 -12.35
C ASP A 582 -26.17 -26.86 -12.38
N ALA A 583 -25.87 -26.28 -11.21
CA ALA A 583 -24.93 -25.20 -10.99
C ALA A 583 -23.59 -25.75 -10.47
N SER A 584 -22.52 -24.98 -10.66
CA SER A 584 -21.16 -25.44 -10.33
C SER A 584 -20.38 -24.48 -9.43
N PHE A 585 -20.96 -23.34 -9.06
CA PHE A 585 -20.29 -22.33 -8.24
C PHE A 585 -20.89 -22.28 -6.84
N ASP A 586 -20.01 -22.25 -5.85
CA ASP A 586 -20.40 -21.91 -4.49
C ASP A 586 -20.71 -20.42 -4.35
N MET A 587 -21.72 -20.10 -3.54
CA MET A 587 -21.92 -18.73 -3.07
C MET A 587 -20.77 -18.30 -2.16
N GLY A 588 -20.46 -17.01 -2.15
CA GLY A 588 -19.47 -16.42 -1.24
C GLY A 588 -18.05 -16.40 -1.79
N ALA A 589 -17.11 -15.96 -0.95
CA ALA A 589 -15.73 -15.68 -1.31
C ALA A 589 -14.83 -16.91 -1.42
N ILE A 590 -15.17 -18.00 -0.74
CA ILE A 590 -14.39 -19.25 -0.70
C ILE A 590 -15.15 -20.36 -1.43
N GLU A 591 -14.47 -21.10 -2.29
CA GLU A 591 -14.96 -22.32 -2.93
C GLU A 591 -14.52 -23.53 -2.08
N ARG A 592 -15.48 -24.33 -1.65
CA ARG A 592 -15.20 -25.56 -0.92
C ARG A 592 -14.39 -26.49 -1.84
N GLN A 593 -13.41 -27.16 -1.26
CA GLN A 593 -12.67 -28.21 -1.96
C GLN A 593 -13.13 -29.56 -1.47
N ARG A 594 -12.96 -30.58 -2.32
CA ARG A 594 -13.05 -31.95 -1.86
C ARG A 594 -11.99 -32.13 -0.78
N GLU A 595 -12.39 -32.54 0.42
CA GLU A 595 -11.43 -32.93 1.44
C GLU A 595 -10.68 -34.14 0.89
N VAL A 596 -9.46 -33.89 0.43
CA VAL A 596 -8.59 -34.91 -0.11
C VAL A 596 -7.91 -35.63 1.06
N LEU A 597 -8.70 -36.22 1.95
CA LEU A 597 -8.16 -36.99 3.07
C LEU A 597 -7.56 -38.34 2.59
N PHE A 598 -7.74 -38.70 1.30
CA PHE A 598 -7.34 -40.00 0.73
C PHE A 598 -6.76 -39.99 -0.71
N ALA A 599 -6.51 -38.86 -1.39
CA ALA A 599 -5.95 -38.94 -2.76
C ALA A 599 -4.43 -39.22 -2.83
N ASP A 600 -3.76 -39.37 -1.71
CA ASP A 600 -2.40 -39.91 -1.61
C ASP A 600 -2.35 -41.45 -1.61
N GLY A 601 -3.50 -42.14 -1.73
CA GLY A 601 -3.52 -43.53 -2.19
C GLY A 601 -3.59 -44.63 -1.12
N PHE A 602 -4.09 -44.33 0.08
CA PHE A 602 -4.36 -45.36 1.11
C PHE A 602 -5.58 -46.26 0.83
N GLU A 603 -6.21 -46.12 -0.33
CA GLU A 603 -7.35 -46.93 -0.80
C GLU A 603 -6.94 -48.28 -1.44
N LEU A 604 -5.65 -48.66 -1.44
CA LEU A 604 -5.27 -50.03 -1.79
C LEU A 604 -5.36 -50.92 -0.54
N PRO A 605 -6.40 -51.77 -0.40
CA PRO A 605 -6.36 -52.83 0.58
C PRO A 605 -5.13 -53.70 0.30
N MET A 606 -4.28 -53.88 1.31
CA MET A 606 -3.29 -54.96 1.30
C MET A 606 -4.07 -56.28 1.19
N PHE A 607 -4.16 -56.81 -0.03
CA PHE A 607 -4.54 -58.18 -0.32
C PHE A 607 -3.31 -58.97 -0.75
#